data_AF-A0A316QVD3-F1
#
_entry.id   AF-A0A316QVD3-F1
#
_cell.length_a   1.000
_cell.length_b   1.000
_cell.length_c   1.000
_cell.angle_alpha   90.00
_cell.angle_beta   90.00
_cell.angle_gamma   90.00
#
_symmetry.space_group_name_H-M   'P 1'
#
loop_
_entity.id
_entity.type
_entity.pdbx_description
1 polymer ?
#
loop_
_entity_poly.entity_id
_entity_poly.type
_entity_poly.pdbx_seq_one_letter_code
_entity_poly.pdbx_strand_id
1 'polypeptide(L)'
;MPQCSFNRPAAMMQATPVQNMFLIEYMPKAPDAYVKVYLYGLMQCCNPTLAQDSLEEALGMDAQAVAEAFVYWQAQGLVSILAQDPLRVEYRHPGAPATLSQGGAGRYAAFNQALQQALRESLGESGKARVFFPGEMQRIYDWMEVFGLEEEAAILLIQHCLREKGPRASLRYMDDKARRWADAGVLSGEDARRRIQFEQELQSGAQGLLRRWRKTRQATEDELALYQKW
;
A
#
# COMPACT_ATOMS: atom_id res chain seq x y z
N MET A 1 14.71 37.51 -17.70
CA MET A 1 13.92 37.01 -18.85
C MET A 1 12.45 37.33 -18.57
N PRO A 2 11.61 37.62 -19.57
CA PRO A 2 10.19 37.86 -19.34
C PRO A 2 9.49 36.59 -18.84
N GLN A 3 8.55 36.75 -17.90
CA GLN A 3 7.66 35.68 -17.42
C GLN A 3 6.29 35.91 -18.05
N CYS A 4 5.75 34.88 -18.71
CA CYS A 4 4.47 34.95 -19.42
C CYS A 4 3.49 33.93 -18.85
N SER A 5 2.24 34.33 -18.66
CA SER A 5 1.15 33.45 -18.20
C SER A 5 -0.19 33.93 -18.74
N PHE A 6 -1.18 33.04 -18.80
CA PHE A 6 -2.56 33.44 -19.07
C PHE A 6 -3.18 34.12 -17.84
N ASN A 7 -4.06 35.10 -18.07
CA ASN A 7 -4.90 35.62 -17.02
C ASN A 7 -5.98 34.59 -16.63
N ARG A 8 -6.62 34.77 -15.46
CA ARG A 8 -7.53 33.77 -14.90
C ARG A 8 -8.72 33.44 -15.81
N PRO A 9 -9.46 34.40 -16.41
CA PRO A 9 -10.55 34.08 -17.33
C PRO A 9 -10.09 33.32 -18.58
N ALA A 10 -8.94 33.67 -19.17
CA ALA A 10 -8.40 32.93 -20.30
C ALA A 10 -7.97 31.51 -19.92
N ALA A 11 -7.40 31.32 -18.72
CA ALA A 11 -7.06 30.00 -18.21
C ALA A 11 -8.30 29.11 -18.00
N MET A 12 -9.41 29.68 -17.52
CA MET A 12 -10.68 28.95 -17.34
C MET A 12 -11.31 28.45 -18.65
N MET A 13 -10.98 29.09 -19.78
CA MET A 13 -11.46 28.67 -21.11
C MET A 13 -10.56 27.62 -21.78
N GLN A 14 -9.48 27.18 -21.11
CA GLN A 14 -8.59 26.15 -21.64
C GLN A 14 -9.16 24.74 -21.40
N ALA A 15 -8.57 23.77 -22.09
CA ALA A 15 -8.83 22.36 -21.88
C ALA A 15 -7.71 21.71 -21.05
N THR A 16 -8.06 20.74 -20.22
CA THR A 16 -7.08 19.91 -19.52
C THR A 16 -6.77 18.68 -20.38
N PRO A 17 -5.54 18.50 -20.87
CA PRO A 17 -5.18 17.35 -21.70
C PRO A 17 -5.09 16.08 -20.85
N VAL A 18 -6.09 15.21 -20.97
CA VAL A 18 -6.11 13.90 -20.30
C VAL A 18 -5.70 12.83 -21.30
N GLN A 19 -4.75 11.97 -20.93
CA GLN A 19 -4.28 10.91 -21.81
C GLN A 19 -5.33 9.81 -21.95
N ASN A 20 -5.57 9.33 -23.17
CA ASN A 20 -6.49 8.22 -23.43
C ASN A 20 -6.13 6.97 -22.60
N MET A 21 -4.84 6.73 -22.35
CA MET A 21 -4.38 5.66 -21.48
C MET A 21 -4.92 5.79 -20.04
N PHE A 22 -4.93 7.00 -19.48
CA PHE A 22 -5.57 7.25 -18.18
C PHE A 22 -7.06 6.91 -18.24
N LEU A 23 -7.74 7.37 -19.30
CA LEU A 23 -9.19 7.20 -19.44
C LEU A 23 -9.61 5.73 -19.58
N ILE A 24 -8.80 4.92 -20.26
CA ILE A 24 -9.09 3.51 -20.56
C ILE A 24 -8.65 2.63 -19.37
N GLU A 25 -7.44 2.82 -18.85
CA GLU A 25 -6.84 1.87 -17.91
C GLU A 25 -7.00 2.22 -16.43
N TYR A 26 -7.08 3.51 -16.09
CA TYR A 26 -7.00 3.96 -14.70
C TYR A 26 -8.33 4.50 -14.19
N MET A 27 -8.96 5.38 -14.96
CA MET A 27 -10.21 6.04 -14.57
C MET A 27 -11.34 5.07 -14.21
N PRO A 28 -11.64 3.99 -14.97
CA PRO A 28 -12.77 3.11 -14.66
C PRO A 28 -12.60 2.28 -13.39
N LYS A 29 -11.36 2.11 -12.91
CA LYS A 29 -11.00 1.28 -11.75
C LYS A 29 -10.87 2.11 -10.47
N ALA A 30 -10.87 3.43 -10.56
CA ALA A 30 -10.66 4.33 -9.45
C ALA A 30 -11.99 4.81 -8.85
N PRO A 31 -12.04 5.10 -7.54
CA PRO A 31 -13.20 5.76 -6.94
C PRO A 31 -13.48 7.12 -7.58
N ASP A 32 -14.75 7.46 -7.79
CA ASP A 32 -15.18 8.70 -8.46
C ASP A 32 -14.55 9.96 -7.85
N ALA A 33 -14.48 10.04 -6.51
CA ALA A 33 -13.84 11.15 -5.81
C ALA A 33 -12.35 11.27 -6.16
N TYR A 34 -11.65 10.16 -6.34
CA TYR A 34 -10.21 10.16 -6.62
C TYR A 34 -9.93 10.57 -8.07
N VAL A 35 -10.82 10.21 -9.00
CA VAL A 35 -10.77 10.70 -10.39
C VAL A 35 -10.88 12.22 -10.42
N LYS A 36 -11.79 12.82 -9.62
CA LYS A 36 -11.92 14.28 -9.52
C LYS A 36 -10.64 14.93 -9.02
N VAL A 37 -10.04 14.39 -7.95
CA VAL A 37 -8.76 14.87 -7.40
C VAL A 37 -7.65 14.82 -8.45
N TYR A 38 -7.53 13.71 -9.19
CA TYR A 38 -6.52 13.55 -10.22
C TYR A 38 -6.68 14.59 -11.34
N LEU A 39 -7.90 14.71 -11.90
CA LEU A 39 -8.17 15.61 -13.01
C LEU A 39 -8.00 17.09 -12.61
N TYR A 40 -8.41 17.45 -11.40
CA TYR A 40 -8.29 18.82 -10.91
C TYR A 40 -6.81 19.19 -10.65
N GLY A 41 -6.04 18.31 -10.01
CA GLY A 41 -4.60 18.56 -9.85
C GLY A 41 -3.86 18.59 -11.20
N LEU A 42 -4.26 17.76 -12.17
CA LEU A 42 -3.69 17.79 -13.53
C LEU A 42 -4.00 19.13 -14.23
N MET A 43 -5.23 19.64 -14.10
CA MET A 43 -5.61 20.97 -14.60
C MET A 43 -4.70 22.06 -14.00
N GLN A 44 -4.43 22.00 -12.70
CA GLN A 44 -3.53 22.96 -12.02
C GLN A 44 -2.08 22.85 -12.51
N CYS A 45 -1.58 21.64 -12.80
CA CYS A 45 -0.26 21.48 -13.41
C CYS A 45 -0.18 22.15 -14.80
N CYS A 46 -1.23 22.02 -15.61
CA CYS A 46 -1.29 22.64 -16.93
C CYS A 46 -1.54 24.16 -16.86
N ASN A 47 -2.13 24.65 -15.76
CA ASN A 47 -2.54 26.03 -15.59
C ASN A 47 -2.09 26.58 -14.23
N PRO A 48 -0.83 27.04 -14.08
CA PRO A 48 -0.32 27.53 -12.80
C PRO A 48 -1.12 28.71 -12.21
N THR A 49 -1.80 29.50 -13.06
CA THR A 49 -2.71 30.57 -12.62
C THR A 49 -3.92 30.03 -11.84
N LEU A 50 -4.37 28.80 -12.12
CA LEU A 50 -5.46 28.12 -11.42
C LEU A 50 -4.97 27.28 -10.24
N ALA A 51 -3.65 27.05 -10.11
CA ALA A 51 -3.05 26.29 -9.02
C ALA A 51 -3.08 27.01 -7.66
N GLN A 52 -3.56 28.26 -7.63
CA GLN A 52 -3.76 29.02 -6.39
C GLN A 52 -5.01 28.57 -5.62
N ASP A 53 -5.91 27.87 -6.28
CA ASP A 53 -7.15 27.38 -5.67
C ASP A 53 -6.85 26.10 -4.86
N SER A 54 -7.37 26.03 -3.64
CA SER A 54 -7.29 24.82 -2.81
C SER A 54 -8.08 23.67 -3.45
N LEU A 55 -7.49 22.48 -3.49
CA LEU A 55 -8.20 21.27 -3.95
C LEU A 55 -9.35 20.92 -3.00
N GLU A 56 -9.14 21.11 -1.71
CA GLU A 56 -10.11 20.86 -0.64
C GLU A 56 -11.38 21.70 -0.86
N GLU A 57 -11.21 23.02 -1.03
CA GLU A 57 -12.33 23.93 -1.25
C GLU A 57 -13.02 23.68 -2.59
N ALA A 58 -12.25 23.49 -3.67
CA ALA A 58 -12.81 23.31 -5.01
C ALA A 58 -13.60 22.00 -5.16
N LEU A 59 -13.19 20.94 -4.47
CA LEU A 59 -13.83 19.63 -4.54
C LEU A 59 -14.81 19.36 -3.39
N GLY A 60 -14.87 20.25 -2.40
CA GLY A 60 -15.67 20.05 -1.19
C GLY A 60 -15.21 18.82 -0.39
N MET A 61 -13.89 18.59 -0.36
CA MET A 61 -13.25 17.45 0.30
C MET A 61 -12.38 17.93 1.45
N ASP A 62 -12.28 17.15 2.53
CA ASP A 62 -11.28 17.45 3.55
C ASP A 62 -9.86 17.10 3.09
N ALA A 63 -8.86 17.68 3.75
CA ALA A 63 -7.45 17.48 3.41
C ALA A 63 -7.00 16.01 3.49
N GLN A 64 -7.62 15.23 4.38
CA GLN A 64 -7.30 13.80 4.51
C GLN A 64 -7.78 13.02 3.28
N ALA A 65 -9.00 13.27 2.82
CA ALA A 65 -9.57 12.63 1.63
C ALA A 65 -8.79 12.98 0.35
N VAL A 66 -8.31 14.22 0.23
CA VAL A 66 -7.42 14.63 -0.87
C VAL A 66 -6.07 13.91 -0.80
N ALA A 67 -5.47 13.82 0.40
CA ALA A 67 -4.22 13.09 0.59
C ALA A 67 -4.36 11.59 0.28
N GLU A 68 -5.45 10.96 0.72
CA GLU A 68 -5.76 9.55 0.41
C GLU A 68 -5.88 9.29 -1.09
N ALA A 69 -6.52 10.20 -1.82
CA ALA A 69 -6.61 10.11 -3.28
C ALA A 69 -5.22 10.17 -3.94
N PHE A 70 -4.32 11.06 -3.50
CA PHE A 70 -2.97 11.12 -4.04
C PHE A 70 -2.10 9.92 -3.63
N VAL A 71 -2.32 9.34 -2.45
CA VAL A 71 -1.69 8.08 -2.05
C VAL A 71 -2.12 6.95 -2.99
N TYR A 72 -3.41 6.87 -3.33
CA TYR A 72 -3.92 5.93 -4.32
C TYR A 72 -3.25 6.11 -5.67
N TRP A 73 -3.19 7.33 -6.20
CA TRP A 73 -2.56 7.60 -7.50
C TRP A 73 -1.05 7.37 -7.51
N GLN A 74 -0.38 7.59 -6.38
CA GLN A 74 1.03 7.24 -6.22
C GLN A 74 1.24 5.73 -6.31
N ALA A 75 0.36 4.93 -5.71
CA ALA A 75 0.42 3.47 -5.83
C ALA A 75 0.19 2.98 -7.26
N GLN A 76 -0.58 3.71 -8.07
CA GLN A 76 -0.76 3.45 -9.50
C GLN A 76 0.40 3.98 -10.38
N GLY A 77 1.42 4.61 -9.78
CA GLY A 77 2.59 5.15 -10.48
C GLY A 77 2.32 6.43 -11.27
N LEU A 78 1.14 7.04 -11.12
CA LEU A 78 0.74 8.23 -11.87
C LEU A 78 1.19 9.54 -11.22
N VAL A 79 1.52 9.52 -9.92
CA VAL A 79 2.03 10.69 -9.20
C VAL A 79 3.14 10.30 -8.20
N SER A 80 3.80 11.29 -7.62
CA SER A 80 4.73 11.13 -6.50
C SER A 80 4.52 12.23 -5.46
N ILE A 81 4.39 11.86 -4.21
CA ILE A 81 4.24 12.79 -3.08
C ILE A 81 5.64 13.20 -2.59
N LEU A 82 5.97 14.47 -2.74
CA LEU A 82 7.27 15.06 -2.37
C LEU A 82 7.29 15.63 -0.95
N ALA A 83 6.13 16.06 -0.43
CA ALA A 83 5.94 16.55 0.95
C ALA A 83 4.47 16.40 1.35
N GLN A 84 4.18 16.35 2.65
CA GLN A 84 2.81 16.21 3.18
C GLN A 84 2.28 17.48 3.84
N ASP A 85 3.15 18.38 4.28
CA ASP A 85 2.79 19.64 4.94
C ASP A 85 3.75 20.77 4.52
N PRO A 86 3.38 21.59 3.52
CA PRO A 86 2.19 21.45 2.66
C PRO A 86 2.31 20.25 1.71
N LEU A 87 1.16 19.67 1.33
CA LEU A 87 1.11 18.56 0.38
C LEU A 87 1.67 19.00 -0.97
N ARG A 88 2.75 18.34 -1.42
CA ARG A 88 3.37 18.57 -2.73
C ARG A 88 3.35 17.28 -3.52
N VAL A 89 2.72 17.31 -4.69
CA VAL A 89 2.54 16.16 -5.56
C VAL A 89 3.07 16.47 -6.95
N GLU A 90 3.87 15.55 -7.50
CA GLU A 90 4.39 15.59 -8.85
C GLU A 90 3.63 14.59 -9.73
N TYR A 91 3.08 15.04 -10.86
CA TYR A 91 2.40 14.17 -11.82
C TYR A 91 3.40 13.50 -12.76
N ARG A 92 3.14 12.23 -13.08
CA ARG A 92 3.95 11.42 -14.00
C ARG A 92 3.13 11.04 -15.23
N HIS A 93 3.81 10.95 -16.37
CA HIS A 93 3.17 10.49 -17.61
C HIS A 93 3.15 8.96 -17.66
N PRO A 94 1.96 8.31 -17.77
CA PRO A 94 1.88 6.89 -18.05
C PRO A 94 2.36 6.63 -19.48
N GLY A 95 3.66 6.34 -19.63
CA GLY A 95 4.28 6.04 -20.93
C GLY A 95 5.63 6.72 -21.19
N ALA A 96 6.14 7.57 -20.28
CA ALA A 96 7.56 7.90 -20.33
C ALA A 96 8.35 6.59 -20.22
N PRO A 97 9.29 6.27 -21.15
CA PRO A 97 10.09 5.08 -21.05
C PRO A 97 10.71 5.06 -19.66
N ALA A 98 10.48 3.97 -18.95
CA ALA A 98 10.89 3.76 -17.57
C ALA A 98 12.42 3.76 -17.50
N THR A 99 13.04 4.93 -17.57
CA THR A 99 14.42 5.11 -17.19
C THR A 99 14.45 4.99 -15.67
N LEU A 100 14.65 3.74 -15.23
CA LEU A 100 15.39 3.34 -14.04
C LEU A 100 14.67 3.11 -12.70
N SER A 101 13.33 3.00 -12.59
CA SER A 101 12.77 2.60 -11.27
C SER A 101 11.41 1.89 -11.17
N GLN A 102 10.54 1.78 -12.17
CA GLN A 102 9.16 1.32 -11.91
C GLN A 102 8.51 0.43 -12.98
N GLY A 103 9.21 -0.63 -13.41
CA GLY A 103 8.58 -1.72 -14.18
C GLY A 103 7.60 -2.59 -13.37
N GLY A 104 7.61 -2.51 -12.04
CA GLY A 104 6.85 -3.40 -11.16
C GLY A 104 5.37 -3.03 -10.96
N ALA A 105 4.99 -1.75 -10.98
CA ALA A 105 3.64 -1.33 -10.57
C ALA A 105 2.52 -1.86 -11.48
N GLY A 106 2.78 -2.02 -12.78
CA GLY A 106 1.84 -2.63 -13.72
C GLY A 106 1.81 -4.16 -13.63
N ARG A 107 2.97 -4.82 -13.46
CA ARG A 107 3.09 -6.27 -13.31
C ARG A 107 2.38 -6.78 -12.05
N TYR A 108 2.43 -6.01 -10.97
CA TYR A 108 1.82 -6.36 -9.70
C TYR A 108 0.47 -5.67 -9.46
N ALA A 109 -0.23 -5.19 -10.50
CA ALA A 109 -1.51 -4.49 -10.31
C ALA A 109 -2.57 -5.38 -9.61
N ALA A 110 -2.69 -6.64 -10.01
CA ALA A 110 -3.59 -7.61 -9.39
C ALA A 110 -3.21 -7.90 -7.93
N PHE A 111 -1.93 -8.16 -7.69
CA PHE A 111 -1.36 -8.31 -6.35
C PHE A 111 -1.62 -7.09 -5.45
N ASN A 112 -1.38 -5.88 -5.96
CA ASN A 112 -1.57 -4.63 -5.23
C ASN A 112 -3.05 -4.47 -4.82
N GLN A 113 -3.99 -4.79 -5.71
CA GLN A 113 -5.43 -4.77 -5.39
C GLN A 113 -5.78 -5.81 -4.32
N ALA A 114 -5.30 -7.04 -4.47
CA ALA A 114 -5.53 -8.11 -3.50
C ALA A 114 -4.94 -7.77 -2.12
N LEU A 115 -3.74 -7.18 -2.08
CA LEU A 115 -3.11 -6.71 -0.85
C LEU A 115 -3.95 -5.62 -0.17
N GLN A 116 -4.42 -4.62 -0.93
CA GLN A 116 -5.29 -3.56 -0.36
C GLN A 116 -6.59 -4.12 0.23
N GLN A 117 -7.22 -5.08 -0.47
CA GLN A 117 -8.39 -5.77 0.04
C GLN A 117 -8.08 -6.53 1.34
N ALA A 118 -6.99 -7.29 1.36
CA ALA A 118 -6.53 -8.05 2.51
C ALA A 118 -6.22 -7.17 3.73
N LEU A 119 -5.65 -5.98 3.52
CA LEU A 119 -5.40 -4.98 4.56
C LEU A 119 -6.71 -4.43 5.12
N ARG A 120 -7.68 -4.11 4.25
CA ARG A 120 -9.00 -3.63 4.66
C ARG A 120 -9.74 -4.66 5.51
N GLU A 121 -9.69 -5.93 5.13
CA GLU A 121 -10.29 -7.03 5.89
C GLU A 121 -9.61 -7.23 7.25
N SER A 122 -8.27 -7.20 7.28
CA SER A 122 -7.52 -7.46 8.51
C SER A 122 -7.60 -6.33 9.54
N LEU A 123 -7.80 -5.09 9.08
CA LEU A 123 -7.75 -3.91 9.92
C LEU A 123 -9.09 -3.17 10.06
N GLY A 124 -10.12 -3.56 9.30
CA GLY A 124 -11.42 -2.90 9.25
C GLY A 124 -12.09 -2.74 10.62
N GLU A 125 -12.03 -3.76 11.49
CA GLU A 125 -12.60 -3.68 12.84
C GLU A 125 -11.82 -2.75 13.78
N SER A 126 -10.54 -2.50 13.49
CA SER A 126 -9.68 -1.69 14.34
C SER A 126 -9.78 -0.18 14.08
N GLY A 127 -10.44 0.22 12.99
CA GLY A 127 -10.52 1.61 12.52
C GLY A 127 -9.17 2.23 12.11
N LYS A 128 -8.12 1.41 11.99
CA LYS A 128 -6.75 1.85 11.68
C LYS A 128 -6.35 1.40 10.29
N ALA A 129 -5.76 2.28 9.49
CA ALA A 129 -5.24 1.93 8.17
C ALA A 129 -3.75 1.57 8.24
N ARG A 130 -3.32 0.64 7.37
CA ARG A 130 -1.91 0.41 7.02
C ARG A 130 -1.73 0.71 5.55
N VAL A 131 -0.70 1.48 5.23
CA VAL A 131 -0.28 1.76 3.86
C VAL A 131 1.20 1.43 3.74
N PHE A 132 1.60 0.84 2.62
CA PHE A 132 3.00 0.59 2.29
C PHE A 132 3.49 1.64 1.29
N PHE A 133 4.60 2.29 1.61
CA PHE A 133 5.22 3.28 0.73
C PHE A 133 5.97 2.61 -0.43
N PRO A 134 6.31 3.32 -1.52
CA PRO A 134 6.98 2.72 -2.68
C PRO A 134 8.24 1.91 -2.34
N GLY A 135 9.08 2.39 -1.42
CA GLY A 135 10.25 1.64 -0.97
C GLY A 135 9.91 0.37 -0.19
N GLU A 136 8.81 0.36 0.56
CA GLU A 136 8.31 -0.84 1.24
C GLU A 136 7.69 -1.82 0.25
N MET A 137 6.95 -1.31 -0.74
CA MET A 137 6.37 -2.12 -1.82
C MET A 137 7.44 -2.81 -2.64
N GLN A 138 8.57 -2.15 -2.93
CA GLN A 138 9.71 -2.81 -3.59
C GLN A 138 10.19 -4.02 -2.80
N ARG A 139 10.31 -3.92 -1.48
CA ARG A 139 10.71 -5.07 -0.64
C ARG A 139 9.70 -6.20 -0.69
N ILE A 140 8.40 -5.87 -0.72
CA ILE A 140 7.34 -6.87 -0.85
C ILE A 140 7.43 -7.55 -2.22
N TYR A 141 7.76 -6.82 -3.29
CA TYR A 141 8.02 -7.41 -4.60
C TYR A 141 9.26 -8.30 -4.60
N ASP A 142 10.33 -7.90 -3.91
CA ASP A 142 11.53 -8.73 -3.73
C ASP A 142 11.20 -10.08 -3.06
N TRP A 143 10.17 -10.17 -2.21
CA TRP A 143 9.76 -11.47 -1.66
C TRP A 143 9.27 -12.43 -2.75
N MET A 144 8.63 -11.92 -3.79
CA MET A 144 8.17 -12.75 -4.91
C MET A 144 9.30 -13.01 -5.92
N GLU A 145 10.14 -12.01 -6.19
CA GLU A 145 11.19 -12.13 -7.21
C GLU A 145 12.46 -12.83 -6.72
N VAL A 146 12.84 -12.59 -5.46
CA VAL A 146 14.09 -13.07 -4.87
C VAL A 146 13.85 -14.27 -3.98
N PHE A 147 12.84 -14.21 -3.11
CA PHE A 147 12.54 -15.33 -2.20
C PHE A 147 11.61 -16.36 -2.83
N GLY A 148 10.97 -16.05 -3.95
CA GLY A 148 10.10 -16.96 -4.69
C GLY A 148 8.74 -17.21 -4.01
N LEU A 149 8.30 -16.31 -3.12
CA LEU A 149 6.95 -16.39 -2.55
C LEU A 149 5.91 -16.17 -3.64
N GLU A 150 4.84 -16.95 -3.62
CA GLU A 150 3.65 -16.67 -4.42
C GLU A 150 2.90 -15.45 -3.86
N GLU A 151 2.09 -14.82 -4.72
CA GLU A 151 1.28 -13.64 -4.37
C GLU A 151 0.43 -13.86 -3.13
N GLU A 152 -0.25 -15.03 -3.06
CA GLU A 152 -1.10 -15.38 -1.93
C GLU A 152 -0.29 -15.59 -0.64
N ALA A 153 0.89 -16.21 -0.72
CA ALA A 153 1.75 -16.41 0.45
C ALA A 153 2.24 -15.09 1.04
N ALA A 154 2.64 -14.14 0.19
CA ALA A 154 3.06 -12.81 0.61
C ALA A 154 1.92 -12.04 1.30
N ILE A 155 0.70 -12.12 0.77
CA ILE A 155 -0.49 -11.50 1.39
C ILE A 155 -0.77 -12.12 2.76
N LEU A 156 -0.80 -13.45 2.86
CA LEU A 156 -1.03 -14.16 4.12
C LEU A 156 0.02 -13.84 5.19
N LEU A 157 1.29 -13.70 4.78
CA LEU A 157 2.38 -13.31 5.67
C LEU A 157 2.11 -11.92 6.28
N ILE A 158 1.72 -10.95 5.45
CA ILE A 158 1.44 -9.59 5.91
C ILE A 158 0.25 -9.58 6.86
N GLN A 159 -0.86 -10.23 6.50
CA GLN A 159 -2.04 -10.35 7.36
C GLN A 159 -1.70 -10.97 8.71
N HIS A 160 -0.89 -12.03 8.70
CA HIS A 160 -0.44 -12.70 9.92
C HIS A 160 0.45 -11.78 10.78
N CYS A 161 1.41 -11.08 10.19
CA CYS A 161 2.24 -10.09 10.90
C CYS A 161 1.40 -8.98 11.55
N LEU A 162 0.38 -8.49 10.84
CA LEU A 162 -0.53 -7.46 11.35
C LEU A 162 -1.41 -7.97 12.48
N ARG A 163 -1.84 -9.24 12.44
CA ARG A 163 -2.56 -9.88 13.54
C ARG A 163 -1.71 -9.99 14.81
N GLU A 164 -0.42 -10.29 14.66
CA GLU A 164 0.50 -10.45 15.81
C GLU A 164 0.98 -9.13 16.40
N LYS A 165 1.37 -8.16 15.56
CA LYS A 165 2.04 -6.91 15.98
C LYS A 165 1.16 -5.67 15.83
N GLY A 166 -0.04 -5.83 15.27
CA GLY A 166 -0.96 -4.74 14.97
C GLY A 166 -0.56 -3.91 13.74
N PRO A 167 -1.28 -2.80 13.48
CA PRO A 167 -1.10 -1.96 12.28
C PRO A 167 0.30 -1.34 12.14
N ARG A 168 1.04 -1.23 13.26
CA ARG A 168 2.38 -0.62 13.29
C ARG A 168 3.51 -1.66 13.12
N ALA A 169 3.20 -2.89 12.76
CA ALA A 169 4.19 -3.90 12.40
C ALA A 169 5.22 -3.30 11.42
N SER A 170 6.50 -3.42 11.74
CA SER A 170 7.56 -2.83 10.91
C SER A 170 7.81 -3.70 9.68
N LEU A 171 8.16 -3.10 8.55
CA LEU A 171 8.51 -3.86 7.36
C LEU A 171 9.71 -4.78 7.62
N ARG A 172 10.69 -4.33 8.41
CA ARG A 172 11.83 -5.17 8.82
C ARG A 172 11.39 -6.49 9.47
N TYR A 173 10.40 -6.44 10.37
CA TYR A 173 9.85 -7.64 10.99
C TYR A 173 9.21 -8.57 9.96
N MET A 174 8.46 -8.01 9.00
CA MET A 174 7.84 -8.79 7.94
C MET A 174 8.89 -9.39 7.00
N ASP A 175 9.93 -8.64 6.66
CA ASP A 175 11.06 -9.06 5.81
C ASP A 175 11.84 -10.21 6.44
N ASP A 176 12.10 -10.13 7.75
CA ASP A 176 12.72 -11.21 8.51
C ASP A 176 11.83 -12.47 8.53
N LYS A 177 10.50 -12.31 8.66
CA LYS A 177 9.56 -13.44 8.59
C LYS A 177 9.48 -14.02 7.18
N ALA A 178 9.49 -13.19 6.13
CA ALA A 178 9.47 -13.63 4.73
C ALA A 178 10.70 -14.45 4.37
N ARG A 179 11.89 -14.00 4.80
CA ARG A 179 13.13 -14.78 4.67
C ARG A 179 13.03 -16.13 5.36
N ARG A 180 12.56 -16.17 6.61
CA ARG A 180 12.39 -17.44 7.35
C ARG A 180 11.39 -18.39 6.69
N TRP A 181 10.31 -17.86 6.12
CA TRP A 181 9.34 -18.66 5.38
C TRP A 181 9.99 -19.27 4.13
N ALA A 182 10.72 -18.47 3.36
CA ALA A 182 11.44 -18.93 2.19
C ALA A 182 12.50 -19.98 2.52
N ASP A 183 13.33 -19.74 3.54
CA ASP A 183 14.34 -20.68 4.02
C ASP A 183 13.72 -22.02 4.47
N ALA A 184 12.47 -21.99 4.94
CA ALA A 184 11.71 -23.16 5.35
C ALA A 184 10.84 -23.77 4.24
N GLY A 185 10.94 -23.28 3.00
CA GLY A 185 10.17 -23.77 1.85
C GLY A 185 8.69 -23.39 1.85
N VAL A 186 8.28 -22.41 2.67
CA VAL A 186 6.91 -21.90 2.73
C VAL A 186 6.74 -20.82 1.65
N LEU A 187 6.50 -21.28 0.42
CA LEU A 187 6.44 -20.40 -0.76
C LEU A 187 5.03 -20.21 -1.31
N SER A 188 4.16 -21.23 -1.20
CA SER A 188 2.79 -21.16 -1.74
C SER A 188 1.75 -20.67 -0.73
N GLY A 189 0.59 -20.26 -1.25
CA GLY A 189 -0.56 -19.90 -0.40
C GLY A 189 -1.01 -21.05 0.52
N GLU A 190 -0.94 -22.29 0.03
CA GLU A 190 -1.25 -23.47 0.84
C GLU A 190 -0.24 -23.68 1.97
N ASP A 191 1.05 -23.57 1.68
CA ASP A 191 2.11 -23.73 2.67
C ASP A 191 2.00 -22.65 3.75
N ALA A 192 1.72 -21.41 3.34
CA ALA A 192 1.50 -20.29 4.25
C ALA A 192 0.34 -20.56 5.22
N ARG A 193 -0.81 -21.03 4.73
CA ARG A 193 -1.95 -21.39 5.58
C ARG A 193 -1.59 -22.51 6.57
N ARG A 194 -0.92 -23.58 6.09
CA ARG A 194 -0.47 -24.69 6.96
C ARG A 194 0.49 -24.21 8.04
N ARG A 195 1.46 -23.35 7.68
CA ARG A 195 2.42 -22.77 8.62
C ARG A 195 1.72 -21.91 9.67
N ILE A 196 0.83 -21.00 9.26
CA ILE A 196 0.08 -20.14 10.18
C ILE A 196 -0.80 -20.96 11.12
N GLN A 197 -1.49 -21.97 10.60
CA GLN A 197 -2.33 -22.86 11.40
C GLN A 197 -1.49 -23.59 12.46
N PHE A 198 -0.35 -24.17 12.04
CA PHE A 198 0.57 -24.84 12.94
C PHE A 198 1.08 -23.91 14.07
N GLU A 199 1.46 -22.68 13.73
CA GLU A 199 1.90 -21.68 14.73
C GLU A 199 0.78 -21.33 15.72
N GLN A 200 -0.46 -21.17 15.25
CA GLN A 200 -1.61 -20.90 16.11
C GLN A 200 -1.92 -22.08 17.04
N GLU A 201 -1.89 -23.31 16.53
CA GLU A 201 -2.10 -24.53 17.32
C GLU A 201 -1.03 -24.65 18.42
N LEU A 202 0.24 -24.49 18.05
CA LEU A 202 1.36 -24.50 18.99
C LEU A 202 1.19 -23.44 20.09
N GLN A 203 0.81 -22.21 19.70
CA GLN A 203 0.65 -21.12 20.65
C GLN A 203 -0.57 -21.30 21.55
N SER A 204 -1.66 -21.87 21.04
CA SER A 204 -2.86 -22.19 21.82
C SER A 204 -2.60 -23.31 22.83
N GLY A 205 -1.85 -24.35 22.42
CA GLY A 205 -1.44 -25.46 23.27
C GLY A 205 -0.53 -25.01 24.41
N ALA A 206 0.50 -24.23 24.08
CA ALA A 206 1.39 -23.63 25.08
C ALA A 206 0.64 -22.67 26.03
N GLN A 207 -0.29 -21.85 25.51
CA GLN A 207 -1.14 -21.00 26.35
C GLN A 207 -2.04 -21.82 27.29
N GLY A 208 -2.52 -22.99 26.88
CA GLY A 208 -3.28 -23.91 27.73
C GLY A 208 -2.48 -24.34 28.96
N LEU A 209 -1.19 -24.66 28.78
CA LEU A 209 -0.27 -24.98 29.88
C LEU A 209 -0.03 -23.77 30.80
N LEU A 210 0.22 -22.60 30.21
CA LEU A 210 0.47 -21.37 30.97
C LEU A 210 -0.74 -20.95 31.82
N ARG A 211 -1.95 -21.09 31.28
CA ARG A 211 -3.19 -20.82 32.04
C ARG A 211 -3.32 -21.75 33.25
N ARG A 212 -2.97 -23.03 33.11
CA ARG A 212 -2.93 -23.98 34.25
C ARG A 212 -1.91 -23.55 35.31
N TRP A 213 -0.82 -22.90 34.91
CA TRP A 213 0.17 -22.30 35.80
C TRP A 213 -0.17 -20.87 36.25
N ARG A 214 -1.40 -20.41 36.04
CA ARG A 214 -1.89 -19.05 36.37
C ARG A 214 -1.08 -17.94 35.71
N LYS A 215 -0.43 -18.21 34.57
CA LYS A 215 0.22 -17.21 33.72
C LYS A 215 -0.72 -16.82 32.59
N THR A 216 -1.00 -15.52 32.48
CA THR A 216 -1.91 -14.95 31.47
C THR A 216 -1.19 -14.29 30.30
N ARG A 217 0.14 -14.18 30.36
CA ARG A 217 0.97 -13.69 29.25
C ARG A 217 1.04 -14.70 28.11
N GLN A 218 1.41 -14.24 26.91
CA GLN A 218 1.75 -15.13 25.80
C GLN A 218 2.96 -16.02 26.14
N ALA A 219 3.00 -17.20 25.51
CA ALA A 219 4.12 -18.13 25.61
C ALA A 219 5.39 -17.53 25.00
N THR A 220 6.51 -17.67 25.70
CA THR A 220 7.82 -17.28 25.17
C THR A 220 8.31 -18.28 24.13
N GLU A 221 9.31 -17.89 23.34
CA GLU A 221 9.93 -18.76 22.34
C GLU A 221 10.48 -20.05 22.96
N ASP A 222 11.09 -19.96 24.16
CA ASP A 222 11.54 -21.14 24.91
C ASP A 222 10.38 -22.06 25.35
N GLU A 223 9.25 -21.50 25.78
CA GLU A 223 8.07 -22.27 26.19
C GLU A 223 7.42 -22.96 24.99
N LEU A 224 7.41 -22.31 23.83
CA LEU A 224 6.95 -22.89 22.57
C LEU A 224 7.88 -24.02 22.10
N ALA A 225 9.20 -23.82 22.19
CA ALA A 225 10.18 -24.85 21.83
C ALA A 225 10.10 -26.08 22.74
N LEU A 226 9.82 -25.89 24.04
CA LEU A 226 9.56 -26.98 24.97
C LEU A 226 8.26 -27.72 24.64
N TYR A 227 7.19 -26.99 24.31
CA TYR A 227 5.92 -27.59 23.92
C TYR A 227 6.03 -28.39 22.63
N GLN A 228 6.81 -27.93 21.64
CA GLN A 228 7.03 -28.65 20.39
C GLN A 228 7.82 -29.96 20.56
N LYS A 229 8.67 -30.06 21.60
CA LYS A 229 9.44 -31.26 21.91
C LYS A 229 8.64 -32.34 22.64
N TRP A 230 7.51 -31.95 23.26
CA TRP A 230 6.62 -32.82 24.01
C TRP A 230 5.55 -33.44 23.11
#